data_AF-A0A5P1EEH8-F1
#
_entry.id   AF-A0A5P1EEH8-F1
#
_cell.length_a   1.000
_cell.length_b   1.000
_cell.length_c   1.000
_cell.angle_alpha   90.00
_cell.angle_beta   90.00
_cell.angle_gamma   90.00
#
_symmetry.space_group_name_H-M   'P 1'
#
loop_
_entity.id
_entity.type
_entity.pdbx_description
1 polymer ?
#
loop_
_entity_poly.entity_id
_entity_poly.type
_entity_poly.pdbx_seq_one_letter_code
_entity_poly.pdbx_strand_id
1 'polypeptide(L)'
;MNVVFASSYTQLSTCPDAVARLVLGVGELDDDEPALGGDEGSSEFFGDVDLFHAQYAAAVSDGVGRVRRRRESRNAAGVPEAYVFSEEQRPTTVSTKRSIPIIDLEEGSEDEVVKEILNAAKEYGVFKVINHGIPEELIDDVISVAQEFFEMPVEDKAPYYSEDPTKDTRLFTGQGFRKENIHFWRDCLIMSAYPVEKYEHQFPEKPDNLKRIMGKFVPEGRKLVRRLLELISKGLGLEEDYLTGDISEGSMKMVFNYYPPCPDPSLTLGLPKHCDITLINLLLQGNVSGLQVLHDDNWISVDPLPNSFVVNFGLLLEEKYFVKFSSG
;
A
#
# COMPACT_ATOMS: atom_id res chain seq x y z
N MET A 1 -12.09 14.35 18.15
CA MET A 1 -10.66 14.62 17.99
C MET A 1 -10.42 14.63 16.49
N ASN A 2 -9.99 15.75 15.91
CA ASN A 2 -9.75 15.85 14.46
C ASN A 2 -8.39 15.24 14.13
N VAL A 3 -8.36 14.09 13.44
CA VAL A 3 -7.16 13.48 12.86
C VAL A 3 -6.94 14.06 11.47
N VAL A 4 -5.69 14.41 11.14
CA VAL A 4 -5.31 14.87 9.78
C VAL A 4 -5.09 13.64 8.91
N PHE A 5 -5.37 13.73 7.61
CA PHE A 5 -5.13 12.63 6.67
C PHE A 5 -3.81 12.81 5.98
N ALA A 6 -3.00 11.75 6.00
CA ALA A 6 -1.87 11.67 5.11
C ALA A 6 -2.40 11.32 3.71
N SER A 7 -2.66 12.34 2.89
CA SER A 7 -2.59 12.11 1.46
C SER A 7 -1.16 11.74 1.14
N SER A 8 -0.93 10.64 0.44
CA SER A 8 0.41 10.24 0.03
C SER A 8 0.52 10.07 -1.47
N TYR A 9 1.74 10.23 -1.98
CA TYR A 9 2.11 9.79 -3.32
C TYR A 9 3.55 9.30 -3.28
N THR A 10 3.94 8.49 -4.27
CA THR A 10 5.31 7.98 -4.36
C THR A 10 6.04 8.63 -5.53
N GLN A 11 6.98 9.51 -5.21
CA GLN A 11 7.94 10.01 -6.18
C GLN A 11 8.95 8.91 -6.52
N LEU A 12 9.31 8.83 -7.80
CA LEU A 12 10.20 7.78 -8.30
C LEU A 12 11.66 8.20 -8.19
N SER A 13 12.51 7.20 -8.06
CA SER A 13 13.97 7.32 -8.11
C SER A 13 14.51 6.68 -9.39
N THR A 14 15.77 7.00 -9.70
CA THR A 14 16.54 6.28 -10.73
C THR A 14 17.03 4.92 -10.23
N CYS A 15 16.88 4.61 -8.94
CA CYS A 15 17.17 3.30 -8.36
C CYS A 15 15.88 2.45 -8.26
N PRO A 16 15.97 1.12 -8.45
CA PRO A 16 14.83 0.24 -8.16
C PRO A 16 14.53 0.31 -6.66
N ASP A 17 13.25 0.26 -6.31
CA ASP A 17 12.82 0.08 -4.93
C ASP A 17 11.66 -0.91 -4.83
N ALA A 18 11.73 -1.79 -3.85
CA ALA A 18 10.60 -2.62 -3.44
C ALA A 18 10.14 -2.16 -2.06
N VAL A 19 8.87 -1.81 -1.99
CA VAL A 19 8.21 -1.36 -0.78
C VAL A 19 7.18 -2.41 -0.42
N ALA A 20 7.31 -2.98 0.77
CA ALA A 20 6.33 -3.91 1.32
C ALA A 20 5.34 -3.14 2.20
N ARG A 21 4.06 -3.34 1.99
CA ARG A 21 3.02 -2.70 2.79
C ARG A 21 2.10 -3.77 3.34
N LEU A 22 1.98 -3.81 4.66
CA LEU A 22 0.91 -4.56 5.31
C LEU A 22 -0.28 -3.63 5.52
N VAL A 23 -1.40 -4.00 4.93
CA VAL A 23 -2.64 -3.22 4.95
C VAL A 23 -3.66 -3.98 5.78
N LEU A 24 -4.01 -3.45 6.96
CA LEU A 24 -5.20 -3.90 7.67
C LEU A 24 -6.39 -3.07 7.17
N GLY A 25 -7.12 -3.65 6.23
CA GLY A 25 -8.52 -3.28 5.99
C GLY A 25 -9.39 -3.90 7.10
N VAL A 26 -10.52 -3.27 7.40
CA VAL A 26 -11.52 -3.85 8.30
C VAL A 26 -12.73 -4.20 7.47
N GLY A 27 -13.21 -5.43 7.64
CA GLY A 27 -14.41 -5.91 6.97
C GLY A 27 -14.17 -6.15 5.50
N GLU A 28 -15.11 -6.85 4.86
CA GLU A 28 -15.22 -6.87 3.41
C GLU A 28 -15.12 -5.40 2.94
N LEU A 29 -14.20 -5.12 2.00
CA LEU A 29 -14.53 -4.08 1.05
C LEU A 29 -15.77 -4.64 0.37
N ASP A 30 -16.96 -4.27 0.87
CA ASP A 30 -18.18 -4.45 0.10
C ASP A 30 -17.82 -4.03 -1.32
N ASP A 31 -18.15 -4.88 -2.28
CA ASP A 31 -17.77 -4.82 -3.70
C ASP A 31 -18.17 -3.49 -4.40
N ASP A 32 -18.71 -2.54 -3.65
CA ASP A 32 -18.97 -1.16 -4.02
C ASP A 32 -17.81 -0.25 -3.55
N GLU A 33 -16.78 -0.18 -4.39
CA GLU A 33 -15.96 1.03 -4.51
C GLU A 33 -16.93 2.23 -4.64
N PRO A 34 -16.97 3.19 -3.69
CA PRO A 34 -17.89 4.29 -3.80
C PRO A 34 -17.48 5.12 -5.01
N ALA A 35 -18.31 5.04 -6.04
CA ALA A 35 -18.33 5.96 -7.14
C ALA A 35 -18.31 7.39 -6.58
N LEU A 36 -17.17 8.05 -6.67
CA LEU A 36 -17.16 9.51 -6.66
C LEU A 36 -17.79 9.95 -7.99
N GLY A 37 -19.11 10.08 -7.93
CA GLY A 37 -20.10 10.62 -8.86
C GLY A 37 -19.69 10.92 -10.31
N GLY A 38 -20.43 10.35 -11.26
CA GLY A 38 -20.46 10.88 -12.63
C GLY A 38 -21.04 9.99 -13.73
N ASP A 39 -22.35 9.76 -13.64
CA ASP A 39 -23.36 9.55 -14.69
C ASP A 39 -23.57 8.17 -15.36
N GLU A 40 -24.88 7.86 -15.48
CA GLU A 40 -25.50 6.58 -15.81
C GLU A 40 -25.41 6.21 -17.30
N GLY A 41 -25.33 4.91 -17.61
CA GLY A 41 -25.64 4.46 -18.97
C GLY A 41 -25.15 3.07 -19.37
N SER A 42 -26.12 2.19 -19.59
CA SER A 42 -26.08 0.98 -20.45
C SER A 42 -25.36 -0.27 -19.92
N SER A 43 -26.16 -1.14 -19.30
CA SER A 43 -26.02 -2.58 -19.42
C SER A 43 -26.32 -3.00 -20.86
N GLU A 44 -25.45 -3.83 -21.45
CA GLU A 44 -25.74 -4.91 -22.40
C GLU A 44 -24.40 -5.40 -22.95
N PHE A 45 -24.35 -6.60 -23.52
CA PHE A 45 -23.19 -7.31 -24.10
C PHE A 45 -22.46 -8.31 -23.20
N PHE A 46 -23.17 -9.39 -22.83
CA PHE A 46 -22.51 -10.69 -22.67
C PHE A 46 -22.49 -11.41 -24.03
N GLY A 47 -21.28 -11.76 -24.51
CA GLY A 47 -21.07 -12.52 -25.74
C GLY A 47 -19.95 -13.56 -25.59
N ASP A 48 -20.27 -14.78 -26.05
CA ASP A 48 -19.48 -15.99 -26.37
C ASP A 48 -18.21 -16.38 -25.57
N VAL A 49 -18.30 -17.51 -24.88
CA VAL A 49 -17.30 -18.09 -23.95
C VAL A 49 -16.04 -18.60 -24.67
N ASP A 50 -16.14 -18.97 -25.96
CA ASP A 50 -14.97 -19.39 -26.75
C ASP A 50 -14.15 -18.19 -27.26
N LEU A 51 -14.78 -17.02 -27.46
CA LEU A 51 -14.10 -15.77 -27.76
C LEU A 51 -13.36 -15.23 -26.51
N PHE A 52 -13.95 -15.46 -25.32
CA PHE A 52 -13.36 -15.14 -24.02
C PHE A 52 -12.05 -15.90 -23.76
N HIS A 53 -11.95 -17.18 -24.11
CA HIS A 53 -10.70 -17.95 -23.96
C HIS A 53 -9.59 -17.50 -24.93
N ALA A 54 -9.94 -17.11 -26.16
CA ALA A 54 -8.96 -16.55 -27.11
C ALA A 54 -8.50 -15.13 -26.73
N GLN A 55 -9.43 -14.30 -26.21
CA GLN A 55 -9.12 -12.99 -25.63
C GLN A 55 -8.33 -13.10 -24.31
N TYR A 56 -8.56 -14.14 -23.51
CA TYR A 56 -7.80 -14.45 -22.29
C TYR A 56 -6.35 -14.83 -22.59
N ALA A 57 -6.10 -15.69 -23.59
CA ALA A 57 -4.74 -16.00 -24.03
C ALA A 57 -4.03 -14.78 -24.65
N ALA A 58 -4.77 -13.91 -25.36
CA ALA A 58 -4.25 -12.66 -25.89
C ALA A 58 -3.99 -11.60 -24.81
N ALA A 59 -4.80 -11.54 -23.75
CA ALA A 59 -4.63 -10.65 -22.60
C ALA A 59 -3.50 -11.10 -21.67
N VAL A 60 -3.31 -12.41 -21.48
CA VAL A 60 -2.10 -12.96 -20.83
C VAL A 60 -0.86 -12.65 -21.68
N SER A 61 -0.96 -12.73 -23.01
CA SER A 61 0.11 -12.32 -23.94
C SER A 61 0.38 -10.80 -23.92
N ASP A 62 -0.63 -9.94 -23.76
CA ASP A 62 -0.48 -8.48 -23.73
C ASP A 62 -0.06 -7.96 -22.33
N GLY A 63 -0.49 -8.59 -21.24
CA GLY A 63 -0.03 -8.32 -19.87
C GLY A 63 1.40 -8.79 -19.63
N VAL A 64 1.74 -10.02 -20.04
CA VAL A 64 3.14 -10.50 -20.13
C VAL A 64 3.92 -9.64 -21.11
N GLY A 65 3.27 -9.16 -22.18
CA GLY A 65 3.80 -8.20 -23.14
C GLY A 65 4.12 -6.84 -22.54
N ARG A 66 3.35 -6.32 -21.59
CA ARG A 66 3.64 -5.06 -20.86
C ARG A 66 4.78 -5.25 -19.86
N VAL A 67 4.79 -6.37 -19.12
CA VAL A 67 5.91 -6.71 -18.22
C VAL A 67 7.20 -6.96 -19.02
N ARG A 68 7.12 -7.57 -20.22
CA ARG A 68 8.25 -7.76 -21.16
C ARG A 68 8.68 -6.47 -21.86
N ARG A 69 7.75 -5.66 -22.41
CA ARG A 69 8.04 -4.35 -23.05
C ARG A 69 8.67 -3.38 -22.05
N ARG A 70 8.38 -3.49 -20.75
CA ARG A 70 9.05 -2.69 -19.71
C ARG A 70 10.49 -3.15 -19.41
N ARG A 71 10.80 -4.44 -19.59
CA ARG A 71 12.21 -4.91 -19.55
C ARG A 71 12.99 -4.34 -20.74
N GLU A 72 12.36 -4.20 -21.90
CA GLU A 72 12.93 -3.49 -23.06
C GLU A 72 12.98 -1.97 -22.85
N SER A 73 12.04 -1.39 -22.09
CA SER A 73 12.06 0.04 -21.73
C SER A 73 13.06 0.40 -20.64
N ARG A 74 13.71 -0.56 -19.97
CA ARG A 74 14.92 -0.30 -19.16
C ARG A 74 16.07 0.24 -20.04
N ASN A 75 15.98 0.04 -21.37
CA ASN A 75 16.84 0.62 -22.39
C ASN A 75 16.11 1.66 -23.26
N ALA A 76 14.91 2.10 -22.90
CA ALA A 76 14.20 3.14 -23.66
C ALA A 76 14.81 4.51 -23.40
N ALA A 77 14.84 5.35 -24.43
CA ALA A 77 15.36 6.71 -24.37
C ALA A 77 14.47 7.70 -23.57
N GLY A 78 13.31 7.27 -23.05
CA GLY A 78 12.38 8.12 -22.31
C GLY A 78 11.13 7.40 -21.77
N VAL A 79 10.31 8.13 -21.00
CA VAL A 79 9.05 7.66 -20.42
C VAL A 79 7.97 7.57 -21.52
N PRO A 80 7.23 6.45 -21.68
CA PRO A 80 6.16 6.35 -22.67
C PRO A 80 5.00 7.31 -22.35
N GLU A 81 4.33 7.83 -23.38
CA GLU A 81 3.25 8.83 -23.26
C GLU A 81 2.13 8.41 -22.30
N ALA A 82 1.79 7.11 -22.27
CA ALA A 82 0.79 6.57 -21.36
C ALA A 82 1.18 6.65 -19.86
N TYR A 83 2.39 7.10 -19.51
CA TYR A 83 2.83 7.34 -18.13
C TYR A 83 3.11 8.82 -17.87
N VAL A 84 3.04 9.67 -18.89
CA VAL A 84 3.38 11.10 -18.76
C VAL A 84 2.18 11.85 -18.19
N PHE A 85 2.37 12.43 -17.02
CA PHE A 85 1.38 13.28 -16.36
C PHE A 85 1.32 14.65 -17.03
N SER A 86 0.11 15.24 -17.02
CA SER A 86 -0.08 16.64 -17.41
C SER A 86 0.76 17.56 -16.52
N GLU A 87 1.14 18.75 -17.01
CA GLU A 87 2.07 19.65 -16.29
C GLU A 87 1.61 19.97 -14.87
N GLU A 88 0.30 20.10 -14.66
CA GLU A 88 -0.32 20.39 -13.36
C GLU A 88 -0.28 19.20 -12.39
N GLN A 89 -0.19 17.97 -12.91
CA GLN A 89 -0.21 16.73 -12.12
C GLN A 89 1.20 16.13 -11.97
N ARG A 90 2.23 16.72 -12.57
CA ARG A 90 3.62 16.24 -12.44
C ARG A 90 4.12 16.40 -11.01
N PRO A 91 5.03 15.52 -10.56
CA PRO A 91 5.67 15.65 -9.25
C PRO A 91 6.34 17.02 -9.11
N THR A 92 6.01 17.72 -8.04
CA THR A 92 6.70 18.95 -7.66
C THR A 92 7.89 18.59 -6.77
N THR A 93 9.04 19.23 -7.00
CA THR A 93 10.20 19.04 -6.13
C THR A 93 9.91 19.74 -4.80
N VAL A 94 9.73 18.97 -3.74
CA VAL A 94 9.42 19.54 -2.43
C VAL A 94 10.60 19.33 -1.49
N SER A 95 11.18 20.44 -1.05
CA SER A 95 12.19 20.48 0.01
C SER A 95 11.57 21.25 1.17
N THR A 96 10.95 20.52 2.09
CA THR A 96 10.54 21.07 3.38
C THR A 96 11.44 20.50 4.48
N LYS A 97 11.84 21.34 5.44
CA LYS A 97 12.60 20.93 6.64
C LYS A 97 11.75 20.17 7.68
N ARG A 98 10.53 19.76 7.30
CA ARG A 98 9.60 19.09 8.19
C ARG A 98 9.81 17.59 8.08
N SER A 99 9.65 16.88 9.18
CA SER A 99 9.68 15.41 9.25
C SER A 99 8.46 14.95 10.00
N ILE A 100 7.94 13.78 9.63
CA ILE A 100 6.87 13.14 10.41
C ILE A 100 7.41 12.68 11.77
N PRO A 101 6.55 12.59 12.82
CA PRO A 101 6.96 12.11 14.13
C PRO A 101 7.53 10.69 14.08
N ILE A 102 8.50 10.40 14.94
CA ILE A 102 9.02 9.06 15.21
C ILE A 102 8.62 8.73 16.65
N ILE A 103 7.93 7.61 16.82
CA ILE A 103 7.41 7.16 18.11
C ILE A 103 8.14 5.88 18.50
N ASP A 104 8.73 5.89 19.68
CA ASP A 104 9.36 4.72 20.27
C ASP A 104 8.34 4.00 21.17
N LEU A 105 8.02 2.74 20.84
CA LEU A 105 7.01 1.97 21.59
C LEU A 105 7.55 1.37 22.90
N GLU A 106 8.84 1.54 23.19
CA GLU A 106 9.50 1.09 24.41
C GLU A 106 10.03 2.25 25.27
N GLU A 107 10.08 3.48 24.74
CA GLU A 107 10.50 4.66 25.50
C GLU A 107 9.33 5.30 26.25
N GLY A 108 9.50 5.49 27.57
CA GLY A 108 8.54 6.16 28.42
C GLY A 108 7.43 5.25 28.96
N SER A 109 6.47 5.87 29.63
CA SER A 109 5.26 5.21 30.11
C SER A 109 4.26 5.01 28.97
N GLU A 110 3.37 4.01 29.11
CA GLU A 110 2.33 3.75 28.11
C GLU A 110 1.45 5.00 27.84
N ASP A 111 1.15 5.80 28.86
CA ASP A 111 0.36 7.03 28.71
C ASP A 111 1.09 8.12 27.90
N GLU A 112 2.42 8.17 27.98
CA GLU A 112 3.24 9.06 27.17
C GLU A 112 3.22 8.62 25.71
N VAL A 113 3.43 7.32 25.44
CA VAL A 113 3.36 6.75 24.09
C VAL A 113 1.98 6.99 23.47
N VAL A 114 0.89 6.75 24.22
CA VAL A 114 -0.49 7.03 23.78
C VAL A 114 -0.63 8.50 23.37
N LYS A 115 -0.14 9.42 24.20
CA LYS A 115 -0.21 10.85 23.92
C LYS A 115 0.56 11.24 22.66
N GLU A 116 1.73 10.65 22.43
CA GLU A 116 2.52 10.87 21.21
C GLU A 116 1.79 10.38 19.97
N ILE A 117 1.23 9.15 20.01
CA ILE A 117 0.44 8.58 18.91
C ILE A 117 -0.74 9.49 18.58
N LEU A 118 -1.49 9.93 19.59
CA LEU A 118 -2.63 10.81 19.38
C LEU A 118 -2.22 12.17 18.80
N ASN A 119 -1.14 12.77 19.28
CA ASN A 119 -0.65 14.04 18.72
C ASN A 119 -0.23 13.87 17.26
N ALA A 120 0.49 12.80 16.94
CA ALA A 120 0.91 12.51 15.57
C ALA A 120 -0.28 12.22 14.65
N ALA A 121 -1.27 11.46 15.12
CA ALA A 121 -2.53 11.26 14.42
C ALA A 121 -3.23 12.60 14.15
N LYS A 122 -3.32 13.45 15.17
CA LYS A 122 -4.01 14.74 15.10
C LYS A 122 -3.34 15.71 14.13
N GLU A 123 -2.02 15.78 14.14
CA GLU A 123 -1.27 16.78 13.40
C GLU A 123 -0.91 16.29 11.99
N TYR A 124 -0.45 15.05 11.86
CA TYR A 124 0.08 14.53 10.59
C TYR A 124 -0.79 13.44 9.97
N GLY A 125 -1.52 12.65 10.77
CA GLY A 125 -2.21 11.44 10.29
C GLY A 125 -1.29 10.25 10.00
N VAL A 126 0.00 10.45 10.18
CA VAL A 126 1.08 9.52 9.83
C VAL A 126 2.26 9.74 10.76
N PHE A 127 2.93 8.67 11.12
CA PHE A 127 4.14 8.68 11.95
C PHE A 127 4.99 7.45 11.65
N LYS A 128 6.22 7.44 12.14
CA LYS A 128 7.04 6.22 12.18
C LYS A 128 6.97 5.59 13.56
N VAL A 129 7.08 4.27 13.60
CA VAL A 129 7.29 3.52 14.84
C VAL A 129 8.62 2.78 14.81
N ILE A 130 9.33 2.82 15.93
CA ILE A 130 10.54 2.02 16.21
C ILE A 130 10.31 1.19 17.47
N ASN A 131 11.21 0.24 17.74
CA ASN A 131 11.11 -0.70 18.87
C ASN A 131 9.74 -1.39 18.94
N HIS A 132 9.26 -1.81 17.77
CA HIS A 132 7.93 -2.36 17.57
C HIS A 132 7.79 -3.86 17.89
N GLY A 133 8.87 -4.50 18.34
CA GLY A 133 8.87 -5.91 18.77
C GLY A 133 8.98 -6.96 17.64
N ILE A 134 8.76 -6.58 16.37
CA ILE A 134 9.05 -7.46 15.22
C ILE A 134 10.58 -7.60 15.02
N PRO A 135 11.13 -8.82 14.89
CA PRO A 135 12.56 -9.03 14.68
C PRO A 135 13.06 -8.38 13.38
N GLU A 136 14.20 -7.68 13.45
CA GLU A 136 14.84 -6.99 12.31
C GLU A 136 15.16 -7.96 11.16
N GLU A 137 15.67 -9.17 11.46
CA GLU A 137 15.94 -10.21 10.45
C GLU A 137 14.67 -10.59 9.66
N LEU A 138 13.50 -10.61 10.31
CA LEU A 138 12.24 -10.91 9.64
C LEU A 138 11.80 -9.78 8.71
N ILE A 139 12.09 -8.53 9.07
CA ILE A 139 11.83 -7.34 8.26
C ILE A 139 12.71 -7.37 7.01
N ASP A 140 14.00 -7.65 7.17
CA ASP A 140 14.94 -7.77 6.06
C ASP A 140 14.56 -8.91 5.10
N ASP A 141 14.16 -10.06 5.64
CA ASP A 141 13.65 -11.21 4.88
C ASP A 141 12.43 -10.83 4.02
N VAL A 142 11.49 -10.03 4.56
CA VAL A 142 10.28 -9.58 3.86
C VAL A 142 10.63 -8.65 2.69
N ILE A 143 11.52 -7.68 2.90
CA ILE A 143 11.96 -6.78 1.82
C ILE A 143 12.69 -7.57 0.74
N SER A 144 13.60 -8.46 1.15
CA SER A 144 14.43 -9.25 0.24
C SER A 144 13.57 -10.17 -0.63
N VAL A 145 12.59 -10.88 -0.05
CA VAL A 145 11.73 -11.78 -0.82
C VAL A 145 10.76 -11.03 -1.74
N ALA A 146 10.33 -9.83 -1.35
CA ALA A 146 9.55 -8.96 -2.22
C ALA A 146 10.39 -8.51 -3.44
N GLN A 147 11.64 -8.09 -3.24
CA GLN A 147 12.56 -7.74 -4.32
C GLN A 147 12.79 -8.93 -5.25
N GLU A 148 13.13 -10.09 -4.68
CA GLU A 148 13.39 -11.31 -5.43
C GLU A 148 12.18 -11.68 -6.30
N PHE A 149 10.96 -11.64 -5.75
CA PHE A 149 9.73 -11.90 -6.51
C PHE A 149 9.64 -11.05 -7.78
N PHE A 150 9.86 -9.73 -7.68
CA PHE A 150 9.76 -8.84 -8.85
C PHE A 150 10.94 -8.97 -9.82
N GLU A 151 12.09 -9.45 -9.38
CA GLU A 151 13.25 -9.71 -10.22
C GLU A 151 13.17 -11.03 -11.00
N MET A 152 12.30 -11.96 -10.57
CA MET A 152 12.08 -13.24 -11.25
C MET A 152 11.68 -13.10 -12.73
N PRO A 153 11.90 -14.15 -13.54
CA PRO A 153 11.37 -14.24 -14.90
C PRO A 153 9.87 -13.98 -14.96
N VAL A 154 9.40 -13.45 -16.08
CA VAL A 154 7.98 -13.10 -16.24
C VAL A 154 7.12 -14.36 -16.22
N GLU A 155 7.66 -15.47 -16.70
CA GLU A 155 7.03 -16.78 -16.76
C GLU A 155 6.63 -17.30 -15.37
N ASP A 156 7.44 -16.99 -14.35
CA ASP A 156 7.16 -17.37 -12.96
C ASP A 156 6.13 -16.45 -12.29
N LYS A 157 5.98 -15.21 -12.78
CA LYS A 157 5.02 -14.22 -12.26
C LYS A 157 3.68 -14.20 -12.98
N ALA A 158 3.67 -14.59 -14.26
CA ALA A 158 2.51 -14.53 -15.15
C ALA A 158 1.26 -15.23 -14.59
N PRO A 159 1.35 -16.38 -13.89
CA PRO A 159 0.17 -17.04 -13.31
C PRO A 159 -0.61 -16.17 -12.32
N TYR A 160 0.05 -15.21 -11.68
CA TYR A 160 -0.57 -14.32 -10.70
C TYR A 160 -1.15 -13.05 -11.34
N TYR A 161 -0.91 -12.78 -12.62
CA TYR A 161 -1.42 -11.56 -13.25
C TYR A 161 -2.96 -11.56 -13.31
N SER A 162 -3.59 -10.51 -12.80
CA SER A 162 -5.05 -10.36 -12.85
C SER A 162 -5.51 -8.92 -12.61
N GLU A 163 -6.41 -8.44 -13.47
CA GLU A 163 -7.10 -7.16 -13.29
C GLU A 163 -8.38 -7.30 -12.44
N ASP A 164 -8.85 -8.53 -12.21
CA ASP A 164 -9.98 -8.84 -11.34
C ASP A 164 -9.66 -8.49 -9.87
N PRO A 165 -10.35 -7.50 -9.27
CA PRO A 165 -10.09 -7.06 -7.91
C PRO A 165 -10.57 -8.06 -6.84
N THR A 166 -11.41 -9.04 -7.22
CA THR A 166 -11.96 -10.04 -6.30
C THR A 166 -10.98 -11.18 -5.98
N LYS A 167 -9.88 -11.30 -6.74
CA LYS A 167 -8.85 -12.30 -6.46
C LYS A 167 -8.07 -11.98 -5.20
N ASP A 168 -7.94 -12.98 -4.33
CA ASP A 168 -7.14 -12.90 -3.11
C ASP A 168 -5.66 -12.64 -3.39
N THR A 169 -5.10 -13.30 -4.42
CA THR A 169 -3.74 -13.03 -4.88
C THR A 169 -3.76 -12.55 -6.32
N ARG A 170 -3.22 -11.35 -6.57
CA ARG A 170 -3.09 -10.79 -7.91
C ARG A 170 -1.89 -9.87 -8.07
N LEU A 171 -1.22 -10.02 -9.21
CA LEU A 171 -0.21 -9.12 -9.73
C LEU A 171 -0.83 -8.24 -10.81
N PHE A 172 -0.51 -6.95 -10.81
CA PHE A 172 -0.87 -6.02 -11.88
C PHE A 172 0.21 -4.96 -12.07
N THR A 173 0.18 -4.29 -13.22
CA THR A 173 1.16 -3.26 -13.60
C THR A 173 0.44 -1.98 -14.01
N GLY A 174 0.93 -0.84 -13.51
CA GLY A 174 0.55 0.50 -13.94
C GLY A 174 -0.93 0.85 -13.99
N GLN A 175 -1.81 0.12 -13.32
CA GLN A 175 -3.25 0.36 -13.40
C GLN A 175 -3.58 1.76 -12.83
N GLY A 176 -4.06 2.64 -13.70
CA GLY A 176 -4.71 3.90 -13.34
C GLY A 176 -6.12 3.64 -12.83
N PHE A 177 -6.68 4.59 -12.08
CA PHE A 177 -8.10 4.54 -11.72
C PHE A 177 -8.95 4.68 -13.00
N ARG A 178 -10.17 4.10 -12.98
CA ARG A 178 -11.09 4.08 -14.13
C ARG A 178 -11.22 5.47 -14.79
N LYS A 179 -11.17 5.49 -16.13
CA LYS A 179 -11.29 6.63 -17.09
C LYS A 179 -10.01 7.41 -17.44
N GLU A 180 -8.86 7.20 -16.79
CA GLU A 180 -7.62 7.89 -17.17
C GLU A 180 -6.73 7.01 -18.07
N ASN A 181 -6.25 7.56 -19.19
CA ASN A 181 -5.27 6.93 -20.09
C ASN A 181 -3.83 6.97 -19.51
N ILE A 182 -3.68 7.29 -18.22
CA ILE A 182 -2.38 7.48 -17.56
C ILE A 182 -2.13 6.31 -16.58
N HIS A 183 -0.97 5.69 -16.74
CA HIS A 183 -0.48 4.57 -15.96
C HIS A 183 0.53 5.04 -14.92
N PHE A 184 0.57 4.35 -13.79
CA PHE A 184 1.55 4.61 -12.73
C PHE A 184 2.81 3.77 -12.92
N TRP A 185 3.98 4.29 -12.58
CA TRP A 185 5.26 3.61 -12.78
C TRP A 185 5.53 2.55 -11.70
N ARG A 186 4.62 1.59 -11.53
CA ARG A 186 4.76 0.52 -10.54
C ARG A 186 4.23 -0.82 -11.02
N ASP A 187 4.78 -1.88 -10.45
CA ASP A 187 4.17 -3.20 -10.42
C ASP A 187 3.68 -3.45 -8.99
N CYS A 188 2.56 -4.17 -8.83
CA CYS A 188 1.92 -4.37 -7.54
C CYS A 188 1.44 -5.83 -7.39
N LEU A 189 1.87 -6.49 -6.33
CA LEU A 189 1.36 -7.79 -5.90
C LEU A 189 0.51 -7.59 -4.64
N ILE A 190 -0.76 -7.97 -4.71
CA ILE A 190 -1.68 -7.99 -3.56
C ILE A 190 -1.93 -9.44 -3.18
N MET A 191 -1.92 -9.73 -1.88
CA MET A 191 -2.25 -11.04 -1.30
C MET A 191 -3.15 -10.84 -0.08
N SER A 192 -4.35 -11.43 -0.06
CA SER A 192 -5.10 -11.67 1.18
C SER A 192 -4.23 -12.49 2.12
N ALA A 193 -3.96 -12.00 3.32
CA ALA A 193 -2.86 -12.48 4.15
C ALA A 193 -3.31 -13.04 5.51
N TYR A 194 -4.46 -12.62 6.04
CA TYR A 194 -4.96 -13.09 7.33
C TYR A 194 -6.46 -13.48 7.28
N PRO A 195 -6.86 -14.63 7.87
CA PRO A 195 -6.02 -15.60 8.58
C PRO A 195 -5.08 -16.36 7.61
N VAL A 196 -3.83 -16.59 8.04
CA VAL A 196 -2.77 -17.11 7.16
C VAL A 196 -3.17 -18.47 6.59
N GLU A 197 -3.75 -19.33 7.41
CA GLU A 197 -4.15 -20.70 7.07
C GLU A 197 -5.22 -20.73 5.98
N LYS A 198 -6.02 -19.66 5.85
CA LYS A 198 -7.03 -19.51 4.80
C LYS A 198 -6.41 -19.15 3.46
N TYR A 199 -5.33 -18.37 3.43
CA TYR A 199 -4.84 -17.76 2.18
C TYR A 199 -3.44 -18.21 1.73
N GLU A 200 -2.66 -18.85 2.58
CA GLU A 200 -1.28 -19.28 2.28
C GLU A 200 -1.18 -20.10 1.00
N HIS A 201 -2.19 -20.93 0.70
CA HIS A 201 -2.24 -21.74 -0.50
C HIS A 201 -2.33 -20.93 -1.81
N GLN A 202 -2.70 -19.65 -1.73
CA GLN A 202 -2.79 -18.72 -2.87
C GLN A 202 -1.54 -17.85 -3.03
N PHE A 203 -0.67 -17.80 -2.02
CA PHE A 203 0.60 -17.07 -2.12
C PHE A 203 1.47 -17.63 -3.24
N PRO A 204 2.35 -16.81 -3.83
CA PRO A 204 3.31 -17.29 -4.80
C PRO A 204 4.14 -18.47 -4.30
N GLU A 205 4.31 -19.49 -5.15
CA GLU A 205 5.20 -20.63 -4.84
C GLU A 205 6.67 -20.23 -4.90
N LYS A 206 6.96 -19.17 -5.68
CA LYS A 206 8.29 -18.58 -5.79
C LYS A 206 8.25 -17.12 -5.35
N PRO A 207 9.31 -16.61 -4.71
CA PRO A 207 10.51 -17.34 -4.31
C PRO A 207 10.22 -18.40 -3.23
N ASP A 208 11.01 -19.47 -3.16
CA ASP A 208 10.72 -20.68 -2.37
C ASP A 208 10.51 -20.39 -0.85
N ASN A 209 11.08 -19.30 -0.36
CA ASN A 209 10.97 -18.84 1.03
C ASN A 209 9.76 -17.92 1.28
N LEU A 210 9.06 -17.42 0.26
CA LEU A 210 7.99 -16.41 0.40
C LEU A 210 6.91 -16.85 1.37
N LYS A 211 6.32 -18.03 1.17
CA LYS A 211 5.26 -18.55 2.04
C LYS A 211 5.70 -18.65 3.50
N ARG A 212 6.89 -19.21 3.73
CA ARG A 212 7.48 -19.36 5.06
C ARG A 212 7.72 -18.01 5.74
N ILE A 213 8.22 -17.01 5.01
CA ILE A 213 8.47 -15.67 5.54
C ILE A 213 7.14 -14.98 5.85
N MET A 214 6.18 -15.00 4.92
CA MET A 214 4.84 -14.41 5.12
C MET A 214 4.10 -15.06 6.29
N GLY A 215 4.19 -16.39 6.43
CA GLY A 215 3.58 -17.12 7.55
C GLY A 215 4.13 -16.73 8.93
N LYS A 216 5.35 -16.19 8.99
CA LYS A 216 5.92 -15.60 10.23
C LYS A 216 5.59 -14.12 10.38
N PHE A 217 5.73 -13.36 9.30
CA PHE A 217 5.59 -11.90 9.32
C PHE A 217 4.16 -11.43 9.55
N VAL A 218 3.17 -12.07 8.91
CA VAL A 218 1.77 -11.64 9.00
C VAL A 218 1.24 -11.70 10.45
N PRO A 219 1.46 -12.77 11.23
CA PRO A 219 1.08 -12.79 12.64
C PRO A 219 1.76 -11.71 13.49
N GLU A 220 3.06 -11.46 13.28
CA GLU A 220 3.79 -10.41 14.03
C GLU A 220 3.30 -9.00 13.66
N GLY A 221 3.10 -8.72 12.38
CA GLY A 221 2.51 -7.47 11.91
C GLY A 221 1.10 -7.26 12.47
N ARG A 222 0.30 -8.32 12.55
CA ARG A 222 -1.03 -8.26 13.16
C ARG A 222 -0.98 -7.93 14.66
N LYS A 223 -0.04 -8.52 15.41
CA LYS A 223 0.16 -8.17 16.83
C LYS A 223 0.50 -6.69 16.99
N LEU A 224 1.38 -6.16 16.13
CA LEU A 224 1.73 -4.74 16.15
C LEU A 224 0.53 -3.84 15.85
N VAL A 225 -0.26 -4.17 14.81
CA VAL A 225 -1.48 -3.41 14.50
C VAL A 225 -2.45 -3.43 15.69
N ARG A 226 -2.66 -4.61 16.29
CA ARG A 226 -3.53 -4.74 17.47
C ARG A 226 -3.06 -3.84 18.62
N ARG A 227 -1.77 -3.87 18.95
CA ARG A 227 -1.19 -3.02 20.00
C ARG A 227 -1.39 -1.53 19.70
N LEU A 228 -1.19 -1.09 18.46
CA LEU A 228 -1.42 0.30 18.06
C LEU A 228 -2.91 0.69 18.23
N LEU A 229 -3.83 -0.18 17.85
CA LEU A 229 -5.26 0.06 18.02
C LEU A 229 -5.69 0.10 19.50
N GLU A 230 -5.15 -0.77 20.35
CA GLU A 230 -5.37 -0.75 21.81
C GLU A 230 -4.89 0.58 22.43
N LEU A 231 -3.69 1.04 22.08
CA LEU A 231 -3.15 2.33 22.52
C LEU A 231 -4.02 3.51 22.05
N ILE A 232 -4.54 3.46 20.82
CA ILE A 232 -5.46 4.49 20.30
C ILE A 232 -6.79 4.46 21.03
N SER A 233 -7.39 3.28 21.26
CA SER A 233 -8.62 3.13 22.05
C SER A 233 -8.44 3.77 23.43
N LYS A 234 -7.35 3.43 24.12
CA LYS A 234 -7.02 4.00 25.44
C LYS A 234 -6.92 5.52 25.39
N GLY A 235 -6.21 6.07 24.40
CA GLY A 235 -6.07 7.50 24.22
C GLY A 235 -7.39 8.24 23.95
N LEU A 236 -8.33 7.57 23.28
CA LEU A 236 -9.67 8.10 23.03
C LEU A 236 -10.63 7.93 24.22
N GLY A 237 -10.17 7.34 25.33
CA GLY A 237 -11.01 7.03 26.49
C GLY A 237 -12.03 5.93 26.22
N LEU A 238 -11.74 5.04 25.27
CA LEU A 238 -12.53 3.88 24.92
C LEU A 238 -12.05 2.65 25.70
N GLU A 239 -12.89 1.60 25.76
CA GLU A 239 -12.43 0.28 26.20
C GLU A 239 -11.28 -0.20 25.31
N GLU A 240 -10.31 -0.89 25.91
CA GLU A 240 -9.05 -1.28 25.27
C GLU A 240 -9.28 -2.05 23.96
N ASP A 241 -10.29 -2.94 23.96
CA ASP A 241 -10.62 -3.79 22.83
C ASP A 241 -11.59 -3.17 21.82
N TYR A 242 -12.01 -1.92 22.01
CA TYR A 242 -13.05 -1.29 21.20
C TYR A 242 -12.72 -1.25 19.70
N LEU A 243 -11.49 -0.87 19.34
CA LEU A 243 -11.01 -0.88 17.95
C LEU A 243 -10.45 -2.24 17.52
N THR A 244 -10.28 -3.18 18.46
CA THR A 244 -9.73 -4.51 18.18
C THR A 244 -10.75 -5.66 18.27
N GLY A 245 -12.02 -5.40 18.55
CA GLY A 245 -13.07 -6.42 18.63
C GLY A 245 -13.44 -7.00 17.26
N ASP A 246 -14.73 -6.94 16.88
CA ASP A 246 -15.27 -7.40 15.59
C ASP A 246 -14.49 -6.87 14.36
N ILE A 247 -13.78 -5.76 14.54
CA ILE A 247 -12.98 -5.03 13.55
C ILE A 247 -11.62 -5.68 13.32
N SER A 248 -10.99 -6.23 14.36
CA SER A 248 -9.70 -6.93 14.18
C SER A 248 -9.90 -8.29 13.53
N GLU A 249 -11.05 -8.94 13.66
CA GLU A 249 -11.37 -10.17 12.90
C GLU A 249 -11.38 -9.95 11.37
N GLY A 250 -11.27 -8.69 10.93
CA GLY A 250 -11.15 -8.28 9.53
C GLY A 250 -9.99 -8.91 8.76
N SER A 251 -10.19 -8.97 7.45
CA SER A 251 -9.19 -9.47 6.50
C SER A 251 -7.98 -8.53 6.42
N MET A 252 -6.76 -9.10 6.47
CA MET A 252 -5.54 -8.33 6.18
C MET A 252 -5.08 -8.61 4.77
N LYS A 253 -4.54 -7.59 4.09
CA LYS A 253 -3.87 -7.75 2.80
C LYS A 253 -2.40 -7.37 2.94
N MET A 254 -1.53 -8.14 2.29
CA MET A 254 -0.15 -7.76 2.00
C MET A 254 -0.10 -7.15 0.61
N VAL A 255 0.59 -6.04 0.47
CA VAL A 255 0.76 -5.34 -0.80
C VAL A 255 2.25 -5.07 -1.01
N PHE A 256 2.85 -5.74 -1.98
CA PHE A 256 4.20 -5.40 -2.43
C PHE A 256 4.10 -4.45 -3.61
N ASN A 257 4.68 -3.27 -3.46
CA ASN A 257 4.84 -2.30 -4.53
C ASN A 257 6.28 -2.32 -5.01
N TYR A 258 6.47 -2.44 -6.32
CA TYR A 258 7.78 -2.37 -6.93
C TYR A 258 7.85 -1.22 -7.91
N TYR A 259 8.80 -0.33 -7.66
CA TYR A 259 9.06 0.86 -8.45
C TYR A 259 10.39 0.64 -9.18
N PRO A 260 10.38 0.16 -10.43
CA PRO A 260 11.62 0.04 -11.19
C PRO A 260 12.18 1.42 -11.53
N PRO A 261 13.48 1.49 -11.90
CA PRO A 261 14.12 2.73 -12.33
C PRO A 261 13.29 3.48 -13.37
N CYS A 262 13.10 4.77 -13.13
CA CYS A 262 12.43 5.65 -14.09
C CYS A 262 13.47 6.47 -14.87
N PRO A 263 13.42 6.51 -16.22
CA PRO A 263 14.36 7.30 -17.01
C PRO A 263 14.13 8.82 -16.84
N ASP A 264 12.91 9.25 -16.53
CA ASP A 264 12.59 10.64 -16.19
C ASP A 264 11.51 10.70 -15.10
N PRO A 265 11.90 10.72 -13.81
CA PRO A 265 10.96 10.75 -12.69
C PRO A 265 10.21 12.09 -12.56
N SER A 266 10.54 13.12 -13.36
CA SER A 266 9.79 14.38 -13.36
C SER A 266 8.47 14.31 -14.12
N LEU A 267 8.28 13.26 -14.95
CA LEU A 267 7.13 13.12 -15.83
C LEU A 267 6.06 12.16 -15.32
N THR A 268 6.37 11.31 -14.34
CA THR A 268 5.50 10.22 -13.90
C THR A 268 5.58 10.01 -12.39
N LEU A 269 4.58 9.34 -11.83
CA LEU A 269 4.51 8.96 -10.43
C LEU A 269 4.48 7.43 -10.26
N GLY A 270 4.99 6.93 -9.14
CA GLY A 270 4.84 5.53 -8.75
C GLY A 270 3.43 5.24 -8.23
N LEU A 271 2.89 6.17 -7.46
CA LEU A 271 1.52 6.19 -6.95
C LEU A 271 1.01 7.63 -7.00
N PRO A 272 -0.24 7.89 -7.40
CA PRO A 272 -0.81 9.24 -7.38
C PRO A 272 -1.12 9.69 -5.95
N LYS A 273 -1.48 10.97 -5.81
CA LYS A 273 -2.10 11.48 -4.58
C LYS A 273 -3.34 10.66 -4.24
N HIS A 274 -3.35 10.03 -3.08
CA HIS A 274 -4.48 9.27 -2.56
C HIS A 274 -4.52 9.29 -1.03
N CYS A 275 -5.69 8.97 -0.47
CA CYS A 275 -5.85 8.58 0.93
C CYS A 275 -6.19 7.09 0.96
N ASP A 276 -5.78 6.39 2.02
CA ASP A 276 -6.08 4.96 2.14
C ASP A 276 -7.49 4.74 2.68
N ILE A 277 -8.23 3.85 2.03
CA ILE A 277 -9.60 3.48 2.42
C ILE A 277 -9.57 2.27 3.38
N THR A 278 -8.62 2.28 4.33
CA THR A 278 -8.40 1.19 5.28
C THR A 278 -8.61 1.69 6.71
N LEU A 279 -8.43 0.84 7.72
CA LEU A 279 -8.45 1.32 9.11
C LEU A 279 -7.07 1.89 9.48
N ILE A 280 -6.03 1.08 9.26
CA ILE A 280 -4.65 1.38 9.60
C ILE A 280 -3.72 0.62 8.68
N ASN A 281 -2.60 1.24 8.29
CA ASN A 281 -1.59 0.60 7.47
C ASN A 281 -0.24 0.60 8.18
N LEU A 282 0.51 -0.49 8.00
CA LEU A 282 1.92 -0.56 8.32
C LEU A 282 2.72 -0.64 7.02
N LEU A 283 3.46 0.42 6.73
CA LEU A 283 4.28 0.49 5.54
C LEU A 283 5.75 0.28 5.92
N LEU A 284 6.36 -0.73 5.30
CA LEU A 284 7.78 -1.00 5.36
C LEU A 284 8.44 -0.45 4.09
N GLN A 285 9.20 0.62 4.26
CA GLN A 285 9.95 1.21 3.15
C GLN A 285 11.21 0.38 2.88
N GLY A 286 11.59 0.28 1.60
CA GLY A 286 12.93 -0.13 1.22
C GLY A 286 13.95 0.98 1.53
N ASN A 287 15.13 0.91 0.92
CA ASN A 287 16.22 1.85 1.20
C ASN A 287 16.20 3.10 0.30
N VAL A 288 15.16 3.27 -0.52
CA VAL A 288 15.05 4.40 -1.45
C VAL A 288 13.93 5.33 -1.01
N SER A 289 14.23 6.63 -0.91
CA SER A 289 13.20 7.64 -0.64
C SER A 289 12.24 7.75 -1.82
N GLY A 290 10.95 7.91 -1.52
CA GLY A 290 9.91 8.08 -2.54
C GLY A 290 8.56 8.44 -1.96
N LEU A 291 8.23 7.94 -0.76
CA LEU A 291 7.01 8.33 -0.06
C LEU A 291 7.03 9.83 0.26
N GLN A 292 5.94 10.51 -0.09
CA GLN A 292 5.64 11.85 0.38
C GLN A 292 4.27 11.89 1.02
N VAL A 293 4.10 12.74 2.03
CA VAL A 293 2.84 12.95 2.73
C VAL A 293 2.45 14.42 2.67
N LEU A 294 1.17 14.71 2.47
CA LEU A 294 0.65 16.08 2.41
C LEU A 294 0.31 16.57 3.83
N HIS A 295 0.87 17.71 4.22
CA HIS A 295 0.59 18.35 5.50
C HIS A 295 0.63 19.88 5.33
N ASP A 296 -0.43 20.58 5.76
CA ASP A 296 -0.64 22.02 5.53
C ASP A 296 -0.41 22.45 4.07
N ASP A 297 -1.00 21.73 3.10
CA ASP A 297 -0.81 21.97 1.65
C ASP A 297 0.64 21.85 1.14
N ASN A 298 1.55 21.32 1.97
CA ASN A 298 2.94 21.08 1.62
C ASN A 298 3.23 19.59 1.62
N TRP A 299 3.95 19.11 0.61
CA TRP A 299 4.47 17.74 0.63
C TRP A 299 5.68 17.63 1.56
N ILE A 300 5.75 16.55 2.31
CA ILE A 300 6.85 16.21 3.20
C ILE A 300 7.42 14.88 2.73
N SER A 301 8.70 14.86 2.40
CA SER A 301 9.41 13.62 2.09
C SER A 301 9.55 12.77 3.36
N VAL A 302 9.24 11.48 3.25
CA VAL A 302 9.42 10.51 4.33
C VAL A 302 10.61 9.64 3.98
N ASP A 303 11.78 10.03 4.48
CA ASP A 303 13.02 9.27 4.26
C ASP A 303 12.94 7.89 4.90
N PRO A 304 13.45 6.82 4.29
CA PRO A 304 13.53 5.51 4.92
C PRO A 304 14.27 5.57 6.25
N LEU A 305 13.74 4.87 7.25
CA LEU A 305 14.40 4.67 8.53
C LEU A 305 14.50 3.14 8.75
N PRO A 306 15.72 2.58 8.92
CA PRO A 306 15.89 1.15 9.15
C PRO A 306 15.09 0.65 10.36
N ASN A 307 14.63 -0.60 10.29
CA ASN A 307 13.88 -1.27 11.36
C ASN A 307 12.73 -0.40 11.93
N SER A 308 11.94 0.18 11.02
CA SER A 308 10.79 1.02 11.37
C SER A 308 9.62 0.79 10.42
N PHE A 309 8.40 1.09 10.89
CA PHE A 309 7.22 1.16 10.04
C PHE A 309 6.71 2.59 9.97
N VAL A 310 6.30 3.01 8.77
CA VAL A 310 5.42 4.18 8.64
C VAL A 310 3.99 3.69 8.90
N VAL A 311 3.34 4.28 9.90
CA VAL A 311 1.95 4.01 10.27
C VAL A 311 1.10 5.16 9.79
N ASN A 312 0.03 4.85 9.05
CA ASN A 312 -0.98 5.85 8.68
C ASN A 312 -2.39 5.32 8.91
N PHE A 313 -3.27 6.22 9.31
CA PHE A 313 -4.69 5.93 9.47
C PHE A 313 -5.42 6.06 8.14
N GLY A 314 -6.34 5.14 7.88
CA GLY A 314 -7.20 5.23 6.70
C GLY A 314 -8.59 5.78 7.03
N LEU A 315 -9.36 6.05 5.97
CA LEU A 315 -10.65 6.73 6.03
C LEU A 315 -11.71 5.96 6.86
N LEU A 316 -11.61 4.64 6.98
CA LEU A 316 -12.58 3.86 7.78
C LEU A 316 -12.48 4.17 9.28
N LEU A 317 -11.28 4.47 9.77
CA LEU A 317 -11.09 4.87 11.17
C LEU A 317 -11.68 6.28 11.40
N GLU A 318 -11.62 7.15 10.40
CA GLU A 318 -12.19 8.49 10.45
C GLU A 318 -13.72 8.47 10.55
N GLU A 319 -14.37 7.89 9.54
CA GLU A 319 -15.82 7.98 9.38
C GLU A 319 -16.56 7.40 10.59
N LYS A 320 -16.05 6.27 11.10
CA LYS A 320 -16.67 5.57 12.22
C LYS A 320 -16.30 6.16 13.58
N TYR A 321 -15.09 6.71 13.74
CA TYR A 321 -14.53 6.95 15.09
C TYR A 321 -13.86 8.30 15.33
N PHE A 322 -13.43 9.08 14.34
CA PHE A 322 -12.92 10.43 14.63
C PHE A 322 -14.01 11.49 14.52
N VAL A 323 -14.93 11.38 13.56
CA VAL A 323 -16.07 12.30 13.41
C VAL A 323 -16.97 12.31 14.66
N LYS A 324 -17.17 11.14 15.28
CA LYS A 324 -17.94 11.00 16.54
C LYS A 324 -17.33 11.73 17.73
N PHE A 325 -16.02 11.92 17.77
CA PHE A 325 -15.33 12.53 18.90
C PHE A 325 -15.02 14.01 18.67
N SER A 326 -15.32 14.55 17.48
CA SER A 326 -15.16 15.97 17.13
C SER A 326 -16.43 16.78 17.35
N SER A 327 -17.53 16.10 17.69
CA SER A 327 -18.84 16.68 18.00
C SER A 327 -19.15 16.73 19.50
N GLY A 328 -18.14 16.53 20.35
CA GLY A 328 -18.19 16.70 21.82
C GLY A 328 -17.35 17.87 22.31
#